data_AF-A0A419IYT0-F1
#
_entry.id   AF-A0A419IYT0-F1
#
_cell.length_a   1.000
_cell.length_b   1.000
_cell.length_c   1.000
_cell.angle_alpha   90.00
_cell.angle_beta   90.00
_cell.angle_gamma   90.00
#
_symmetry.space_group_name_H-M   'P 1'
#
loop_
_entity.id
_entity.type
_entity.pdbx_description
1 polymer ?
#
loop_
_entity_poly.entity_id
_entity_poly.type
_entity_poly.pdbx_seq_one_letter_code
_entity_poly.pdbx_strand_id
1 'polypeptide(L)'
;MGAARFISVNQPLPPDVFKLAVERAFNQIIITDTEGVIVYANQGVKRLTGFDPKEVIGQKPSIWGRNMDADFYQSMWKRIKTDKQPFHGEVKNHRKDGSEYFALLTITPITDNLGEVAGFIGVEEEITAYKK
;
A
#
# COMPACT_ATOMS: atom_id res chain seq x y z
N MET A 1 -1.41 11.00 33.89
CA MET A 1 -2.61 11.21 33.07
C MET A 1 -2.19 12.04 31.86
N GLY A 2 -2.01 11.41 30.70
CA GLY A 2 -1.58 12.10 29.48
C GLY A 2 -2.76 12.81 28.83
N ALA A 3 -2.63 14.11 28.57
CA ALA A 3 -3.67 14.89 27.91
C ALA A 3 -4.04 14.25 26.57
N ALA A 4 -5.34 14.05 26.34
CA ALA A 4 -5.85 13.65 25.03
C ALA A 4 -5.43 14.71 24.01
N ARG A 5 -4.64 14.32 23.00
CA ARG A 5 -4.27 15.19 21.88
C ARG A 5 -5.46 15.27 20.94
N PHE A 6 -6.14 16.40 20.91
CA PHE A 6 -7.23 16.65 19.96
C PHE A 6 -6.65 17.11 18.62
N ILE A 7 -7.19 16.58 17.52
CA ILE A 7 -6.97 17.14 16.17
C ILE A 7 -7.64 18.53 16.16
N SER A 8 -6.88 19.57 15.83
CA SER A 8 -7.35 20.95 15.82
C SER A 8 -6.93 21.65 14.53
N VAL A 9 -7.84 22.44 13.95
CA VAL A 9 -7.66 23.11 12.65
C VAL A 9 -6.58 24.19 12.69
N ASN A 10 -6.23 24.71 13.86
CA ASN A 10 -5.32 25.86 14.01
C ASN A 10 -3.87 25.49 14.38
N GLN A 11 -3.50 24.21 14.29
CA GLN A 11 -2.14 23.76 14.53
C GLN A 11 -1.75 22.65 13.54
N PRO A 12 -0.48 22.59 13.10
CA PRO A 12 -0.02 21.47 12.28
C PRO A 12 -0.18 20.16 13.06
N LEU A 13 -0.61 19.11 12.36
CA LEU A 13 -0.76 17.80 12.97
C LEU A 13 0.61 17.29 13.46
N PRO A 14 0.71 16.78 14.70
CA PRO A 14 1.90 16.10 15.16
C PRO A 14 2.28 14.93 14.24
N PRO A 15 3.58 14.68 13.96
CA PRO A 15 4.01 13.61 13.05
C PRO A 15 3.45 12.22 13.39
N ASP A 16 3.25 11.92 14.67
CA ASP A 16 2.67 10.67 15.16
C ASP A 16 1.22 10.46 14.71
N VAL A 17 0.47 11.53 14.46
CA VAL A 17 -0.91 11.45 13.96
C VAL A 17 -0.94 10.82 12.57
N PHE A 18 0.00 11.14 11.69
CA PHE A 18 0.07 10.55 10.35
C PHE A 18 0.36 9.04 10.42
N LYS A 19 1.28 8.63 11.30
CA LYS A 19 1.55 7.20 11.54
C LYS A 19 0.29 6.49 12.05
N LEU A 20 -0.41 7.09 13.02
CA LEU A 20 -1.66 6.53 13.55
C LEU A 20 -2.75 6.45 12.48
N ALA A 21 -2.87 7.48 11.62
CA ALA A 21 -3.84 7.50 10.53
C ALA A 21 -3.58 6.35 9.55
N VAL A 22 -2.33 6.15 9.12
CA VAL A 22 -1.96 5.05 8.22
C VAL A 22 -2.16 3.68 8.89
N GLU A 23 -1.74 3.53 10.15
CA GLU A 23 -1.87 2.28 10.91
C GLU A 23 -3.32 1.86 11.10
N ARG A 24 -4.22 2.84 11.29
CA ARG A 24 -5.64 2.62 11.60
C ARG A 24 -6.56 2.70 10.38
N ALA A 25 -6.07 3.14 9.22
CA ALA A 25 -6.84 3.16 7.99
C ALA A 25 -7.45 1.79 7.69
N PHE A 26 -8.68 1.77 7.16
CA PHE A 26 -9.38 0.53 6.84
C PHE A 26 -8.75 -0.17 5.64
N ASN A 27 -8.43 0.59 4.59
CA ASN A 27 -7.72 0.09 3.41
C ASN A 27 -6.38 -0.55 3.78
N GLN A 28 -5.97 -1.50 2.95
CA GLN A 28 -4.61 -2.03 3.01
C GLN A 28 -3.66 -0.92 2.59
N ILE A 29 -2.61 -0.70 3.38
CA ILE A 29 -1.53 0.22 3.05
C ILE A 29 -0.20 -0.47 3.35
N ILE A 30 0.69 -0.45 2.36
CA ILE A 30 2.09 -0.84 2.49
C ILE A 30 3.00 0.29 2.04
N ILE A 31 4.21 0.33 2.59
CA ILE A 31 5.31 1.14 2.07
C ILE A 31 6.43 0.19 1.71
N THR A 32 7.04 0.41 0.55
CA THR A 32 8.17 -0.39 0.07
C THR A 32 9.40 0.48 -0.18
N ASP A 33 10.56 -0.16 -0.21
CA ASP A 33 11.76 0.41 -0.82
C ASP A 33 11.63 0.50 -2.35
N THR A 34 12.70 0.95 -3.01
CA THR A 34 12.77 1.11 -4.47
C THR A 34 12.74 -0.21 -5.24
N GLU A 35 12.99 -1.35 -4.59
CA GLU A 35 12.94 -2.68 -5.18
C GLU A 35 11.61 -3.40 -4.94
N GLY A 36 10.66 -2.71 -4.30
CA GLY A 36 9.33 -3.24 -3.98
C GLY A 36 9.33 -4.16 -2.77
N VAL A 37 10.37 -4.14 -1.93
CA VAL A 37 10.42 -4.86 -0.67
C VAL A 37 9.67 -4.06 0.39
N ILE A 38 8.72 -4.70 1.07
CA ILE A 38 7.85 -4.08 2.06
C ILE A 38 8.67 -3.72 3.30
N VAL A 39 8.68 -2.42 3.64
CA VAL A 39 9.32 -1.88 4.85
C VAL A 39 8.31 -1.52 5.93
N TYR A 40 7.04 -1.36 5.56
CA TYR A 40 5.93 -1.12 6.47
C TYR A 40 4.62 -1.70 5.93
N ALA A 41 3.77 -2.18 6.82
CA ALA A 41 2.46 -2.72 6.53
C ALA A 41 1.49 -2.35 7.66
N ASN A 42 0.30 -1.84 7.33
CA ASN A 42 -0.74 -1.55 8.31
C ASN A 42 -1.62 -2.78 8.61
N GLN A 43 -2.56 -2.65 9.56
CA GLN A 43 -3.53 -3.72 9.87
C GLN A 43 -4.50 -4.06 8.73
N GLY A 44 -4.61 -3.20 7.70
CA GLY A 44 -5.39 -3.46 6.50
C GLY A 44 -4.84 -4.62 5.68
N VAL A 45 -3.52 -4.87 5.72
CA VAL A 45 -2.92 -6.06 5.11
C VAL A 45 -3.58 -7.32 5.65
N LYS A 46 -3.67 -7.47 6.98
CA LYS A 46 -4.28 -8.65 7.59
C LYS A 46 -5.74 -8.84 7.22
N ARG A 47 -6.51 -7.75 7.18
CA ARG A 47 -7.93 -7.81 6.82
C ARG A 47 -8.13 -8.23 5.36
N LEU A 48 -7.34 -7.67 4.45
CA LEU A 48 -7.50 -7.89 3.02
C LEU A 48 -6.89 -9.22 2.57
N THR A 49 -5.63 -9.46 2.93
CA THR A 49 -4.82 -10.55 2.41
C THR A 49 -4.75 -11.76 3.35
N GLY A 50 -5.09 -11.59 4.63
CA GLY A 50 -4.96 -12.64 5.64
C GLY A 50 -3.54 -12.83 6.21
N PHE A 51 -2.54 -12.10 5.69
CA PHE A 51 -1.17 -12.13 6.23
C PHE A 51 -1.00 -11.13 7.38
N ASP A 52 -0.28 -11.52 8.44
CA ASP A 52 0.03 -10.58 9.51
C ASP A 52 1.08 -9.54 9.03
N PRO A 53 0.97 -8.25 9.40
CA PRO A 53 1.92 -7.24 8.95
C PRO A 53 3.37 -7.59 9.23
N LYS A 54 3.65 -8.28 10.34
CA LYS A 54 5.02 -8.71 10.68
C LYS A 54 5.55 -9.81 9.76
N GLU A 55 4.68 -10.63 9.19
CA GLU A 55 5.06 -11.72 8.27
C GLU A 55 5.45 -11.19 6.89
N VAL A 56 4.92 -10.04 6.49
CA VAL A 56 5.11 -9.48 5.14
C VAL A 56 6.26 -8.47 5.05
N ILE A 57 6.70 -7.91 6.18
CA ILE A 57 7.87 -7.02 6.21
C ILE A 57 9.10 -7.80 5.73
N GLY A 58 9.87 -7.21 4.82
CA GLY A 58 11.02 -7.85 4.17
C GLY A 58 10.66 -8.71 2.96
N GLN A 59 9.38 -8.84 2.61
CA GLN A 59 8.91 -9.58 1.43
C GLN A 59 8.46 -8.63 0.32
N LYS A 60 8.20 -9.16 -0.87
CA LYS A 60 7.52 -8.43 -1.95
C LYS A 60 6.01 -8.74 -1.96
N PRO A 61 5.13 -7.83 -2.41
CA PRO A 61 3.68 -8.07 -2.52
C PRO A 61 3.29 -9.28 -3.38
N SER A 62 4.22 -9.82 -4.17
CA SER A 62 4.02 -11.05 -4.97
C SER A 62 3.71 -12.30 -4.16
N ILE A 63 3.73 -12.25 -2.82
CA ILE A 63 3.26 -13.36 -1.97
C ILE A 63 1.72 -13.46 -1.93
N TRP A 64 1.00 -12.38 -2.26
CA TRP A 64 -0.47 -12.38 -2.45
C TRP A 64 -0.87 -11.89 -3.85
N GLY A 65 0.00 -11.18 -4.56
CA GLY A 65 -0.16 -10.79 -5.96
C GLY A 65 0.54 -11.73 -6.95
N ARG A 66 0.67 -11.27 -8.22
CA ARG A 66 1.29 -11.95 -9.38
C ARG A 66 0.34 -12.62 -10.38
N ASN A 67 -0.96 -12.33 -10.32
CA ASN A 67 -1.93 -12.90 -11.28
C ASN A 67 -2.26 -11.99 -12.47
N MET A 68 -1.51 -10.90 -12.65
CA MET A 68 -1.65 -10.01 -13.80
C MET A 68 -0.62 -10.38 -14.88
N ASP A 69 -0.86 -9.96 -16.12
CA ASP A 69 0.06 -10.20 -17.23
C ASP A 69 1.35 -9.38 -17.10
N ALA A 70 2.34 -9.70 -17.95
CA ALA A 70 3.63 -9.03 -17.93
C ALA A 70 3.52 -7.55 -18.33
N ASP A 71 2.60 -7.20 -19.23
CA ASP A 71 2.41 -5.84 -19.74
C ASP A 71 1.85 -4.91 -18.66
N PHE A 72 0.96 -5.42 -17.81
CA PHE A 72 0.49 -4.75 -16.60
C PHE A 72 1.66 -4.39 -15.69
N TYR A 73 2.53 -5.35 -15.36
CA TYR A 73 3.65 -5.06 -14.47
C TYR A 73 4.69 -4.13 -15.11
N GLN A 74 4.95 -4.26 -16.41
CA GLN A 74 5.86 -3.36 -17.12
C GLN A 74 5.33 -1.92 -17.13
N SER A 75 4.05 -1.74 -17.46
CA SER A 75 3.42 -0.42 -17.48
C SER A 75 3.36 0.21 -16.08
N MET A 76 3.03 -0.58 -15.06
CA MET A 76 3.06 -0.18 -13.66
C MET A 76 4.46 0.29 -13.25
N TRP A 77 5.50 -0.52 -13.47
CA TRP A 77 6.86 -0.17 -13.08
C TRP A 77 7.38 1.05 -13.82
N LYS A 78 7.16 1.16 -15.13
CA LYS A 78 7.51 2.35 -15.90
C LYS A 78 6.85 3.60 -15.31
N ARG A 79 5.55 3.52 -15.01
CA ARG A 79 4.77 4.64 -14.49
C ARG A 79 5.31 5.16 -13.16
N ILE A 80 5.57 4.27 -12.20
CA ILE A 80 5.97 4.68 -10.85
C ILE A 80 7.48 4.95 -10.73
N LYS A 81 8.34 4.23 -11.46
CA LYS A 81 9.81 4.40 -11.39
C LYS A 81 10.30 5.48 -12.35
N THR A 82 9.89 5.40 -13.63
CA THR A 82 10.45 6.25 -14.70
C THR A 82 9.68 7.55 -14.82
N ASP A 83 8.35 7.47 -14.96
CA ASP A 83 7.52 8.66 -15.14
C ASP A 83 7.32 9.42 -13.81
N LYS A 84 7.65 8.77 -12.67
CA LYS A 84 7.46 9.28 -11.31
C LYS A 84 6.01 9.74 -11.07
N GLN A 85 5.06 9.00 -11.62
CA GLN A 85 3.63 9.28 -11.53
C GLN A 85 2.89 8.16 -10.78
N PRO A 86 1.74 8.48 -10.16
CA PRO A 86 0.88 7.44 -9.60
C PRO A 86 0.40 6.44 -10.67
N PHE A 87 0.30 5.18 -10.27
CA PHE A 87 -0.34 4.11 -11.01
C PHE A 87 -1.68 3.76 -10.35
N HIS A 88 -2.69 3.50 -11.17
CA HIS A 88 -4.00 3.01 -10.75
C HIS A 88 -4.37 1.82 -11.63
N GLY A 89 -4.85 0.74 -11.03
CA GLY A 89 -5.28 -0.44 -11.77
C GLY A 89 -6.09 -1.39 -10.91
N GLU A 90 -6.86 -2.26 -11.57
CA GLU A 90 -7.50 -3.38 -10.90
C GLU A 90 -6.55 -4.57 -10.88
N VAL A 91 -6.52 -5.28 -9.74
CA VAL A 91 -5.71 -6.49 -9.58
C VAL A 91 -6.58 -7.64 -9.09
N LYS A 92 -6.20 -8.85 -9.53
CA LYS A 92 -6.71 -10.11 -8.99
C LYS A 92 -5.62 -10.75 -8.14
N ASN A 93 -5.91 -11.00 -6.87
CA ASN A 93 -4.94 -11.49 -5.87
C ASN A 93 -5.50 -12.71 -5.13
N HIS A 94 -4.64 -13.39 -4.38
CA HIS A 94 -5.00 -14.52 -3.50
C HIS A 94 -4.68 -14.18 -2.05
N ARG A 95 -5.62 -14.47 -1.16
CA ARG A 95 -5.39 -14.40 0.29
C ARG A 95 -4.48 -15.54 0.74
N LYS A 96 -4.00 -15.45 1.99
CA LYS A 96 -3.18 -16.48 2.65
C LYS A 96 -3.85 -17.86 2.68
N ASP A 97 -5.18 -17.89 2.74
CA ASP A 97 -5.99 -19.13 2.70
C ASP A 97 -6.22 -19.67 1.27
N GLY A 98 -5.73 -18.97 0.25
CA GLY A 98 -5.89 -19.31 -1.17
C GLY A 98 -7.15 -18.75 -1.83
N SER A 99 -8.04 -18.08 -1.10
CA SER A 99 -9.24 -17.46 -1.70
C SER A 99 -8.89 -16.27 -2.59
N GLU A 100 -9.61 -16.13 -3.70
CA GLU A 100 -9.42 -15.03 -4.64
C GLU A 100 -10.11 -13.75 -4.17
N TYR A 101 -9.52 -12.61 -4.51
CA TYR A 101 -10.14 -11.29 -4.36
C TYR A 101 -9.72 -10.34 -5.47
N PHE A 102 -10.57 -9.35 -5.73
CA PHE A 102 -10.28 -8.24 -6.63
C PHE A 102 -10.06 -6.97 -5.81
N ALA A 103 -9.08 -6.17 -6.19
CA ALA A 103 -8.82 -4.89 -5.55
C ALA A 103 -8.53 -3.78 -6.55
N LEU A 104 -8.89 -2.55 -6.19
CA LEU A 104 -8.31 -1.35 -6.79
C LEU A 104 -6.97 -1.08 -6.12
N LEU A 105 -5.91 -1.09 -6.93
CA LEU A 105 -4.55 -0.81 -6.52
C LEU A 105 -4.18 0.61 -6.93
N THR A 106 -3.74 1.40 -5.96
CA THR A 106 -3.04 2.67 -6.20
C THR A 106 -1.61 2.55 -5.71
N ILE A 107 -0.64 2.94 -6.55
CA ILE A 107 0.77 3.04 -6.16
C ILE A 107 1.24 4.46 -6.38
N THR A 108 1.73 5.11 -5.34
CA THR A 108 2.29 6.46 -5.40
C THR A 108 3.80 6.43 -5.10
N PRO A 109 4.65 6.96 -5.99
CA PRO A 109 6.07 7.07 -5.71
C PRO A 109 6.33 8.10 -4.60
N ILE A 110 7.19 7.74 -3.66
CA ILE A 110 7.76 8.66 -2.68
C ILE A 110 9.04 9.20 -3.30
N THR A 111 9.14 10.51 -3.49
CA THR A 111 10.36 11.15 -3.99
C THR A 111 11.12 11.85 -2.86
N ASP A 112 12.44 11.81 -2.95
CA ASP A 112 13.32 12.59 -2.07
C ASP A 112 13.43 14.06 -2.52
N ASN A 113 14.27 14.84 -1.82
CA ASN A 113 14.49 16.25 -2.11
C ASN A 113 15.21 16.51 -3.44
N LEU A 114 15.83 15.49 -4.04
CA LEU A 114 16.45 15.56 -5.36
C LEU A 114 15.48 15.15 -6.47
N GLY A 115 14.25 14.77 -6.11
CA GLY A 115 13.23 14.28 -7.03
C GLY A 115 13.43 12.83 -7.43
N GLU A 116 14.32 12.08 -6.78
CA GLU A 116 14.55 10.66 -7.03
C GLU A 116 13.60 9.79 -6.21
N VAL A 117 13.21 8.65 -6.77
CA VAL A 117 12.28 7.74 -6.10
C VAL A 117 12.99 7.07 -4.92
N ALA A 118 12.47 7.30 -3.72
CA ALA A 118 12.96 6.72 -2.46
C ALA A 118 12.19 5.47 -2.04
N GLY A 119 11.02 5.22 -2.63
CA GLY A 119 10.15 4.09 -2.32
C GLY A 119 8.75 4.28 -2.89
N PHE A 120 7.82 3.43 -2.47
CA PHE A 120 6.44 3.47 -2.95
C PHE A 120 5.45 3.29 -1.81
N ILE A 121 4.31 3.97 -1.89
CA ILE A 121 3.12 3.68 -1.09
C ILE A 121 2.17 2.87 -1.97
N GLY A 122 1.83 1.66 -1.54
CA GLY A 122 0.77 0.85 -2.14
C GLY A 122 -0.48 0.91 -1.28
N VAL A 123 -1.63 1.13 -1.92
CA VAL A 123 -2.94 1.11 -1.27
C VAL A 123 -3.86 0.18 -2.06
N GLU A 124 -4.48 -0.78 -1.38
CA GLU A 124 -5.48 -1.67 -1.97
C GLU A 124 -6.86 -1.48 -1.29
N GLU A 125 -7.90 -1.35 -2.12
CA GLU A 125 -9.31 -1.41 -1.72
C GLU A 125 -9.99 -2.63 -2.34
N GLU A 126 -10.63 -3.46 -1.51
CA GLU A 126 -11.35 -4.63 -2.03
C GLU A 126 -12.60 -4.23 -2.81
N ILE A 127 -12.73 -4.76 -4.03
CA ILE A 127 -13.88 -4.53 -4.90
C ILE A 127 -14.60 -5.82 -5.31
N THR A 128 -14.25 -6.97 -4.71
CA THR A 128 -14.79 -8.29 -5.04
C THR A 128 -16.32 -8.31 -5.10
N ALA A 129 -17.00 -7.61 -4.19
CA ALA A 129 -18.45 -7.54 -4.13
C ALA A 129 -19.10 -6.84 -5.35
N TYR A 130 -18.35 -5.97 -6.05
CA TYR A 130 -18.82 -5.20 -7.20
C TYR A 130 -18.50 -5.86 -8.56
N LYS A 131 -17.86 -7.03 -8.56
CA LYS A 131 -17.45 -7.77 -9.77
C LYS A 131 -18.41 -8.90 -10.15
N LYS A 132 -19.65 -8.87 -9.65
CA LYS A 132 -20.69 -9.87 -9.96
C LYS A 132 -21.36 -9.62 -11.31
#